data_AF-A0A953XH73-F1
#
_entry.id   AF-A0A953XH73-F1
#
_cell.length_a   1.000
_cell.length_b   1.000
_cell.length_c   1.000
_cell.angle_alpha   90.00
_cell.angle_beta   90.00
_cell.angle_gamma   90.00
#
_symmetry.space_group_name_H-M   'P 1'
#
loop_
_entity.id
_entity.type
_entity.pdbx_description
1 polymer ?
#
loop_
_entity_poly.entity_id
_entity_poly.type
_entity_poly.pdbx_seq_one_letter_code
_entity_poly.pdbx_strand_id
1 'polypeptide(L)'
;MGPEPTTPTAIATRDAARWFTLGIGSAAVAVCFALYLAIARIPGLETTLSPDPEFGHRGLVVHVNLALGVVFSSCIAALFCLLPGARRGRVTPLAQLGALAGVLVMMASVAFQDAEPLKSNYVPTLNHWVFVLGVSMFGCFVGLGFLDRRMLLNKEESLLPPDARAGIRFAGVAYLLMIVTAIGAWLTQASGLTPLQYYDRLFWGSGHVQQFANVLAMVAAWLFLLSLVTRKPVLPARPAAALFAILGAPVLAGPVLTFADQPPQYFTLMMRWGIFPAVSVFLLLCFQRLWSARATLPQGALRRPAFTGFATSAVMTVAGFIMGSLIRDNSTLVPAHYHMSLGGVTTAFMAAVLELLGDLGAPLASVRSRRWAAAQPLLYGGGMALMAIGFGMAGSVRKTYGTEQVVRSTSEWAGLVTMGIGGVISTVGGVVFLVLMVLALRARRRARAGA
;
A
#
# COMPACT_ATOMS: atom_id res chain seq x y z
N MET A 1 -8.17 -22.53 -36.04
CA MET A 1 -6.98 -21.85 -35.52
C MET A 1 -7.02 -21.93 -34.00
N GLY A 2 -6.27 -22.86 -33.40
CA GLY A 2 -6.15 -22.92 -31.94
C GLY A 2 -5.45 -21.65 -31.42
N PRO A 3 -5.73 -21.18 -30.20
CA PRO A 3 -5.02 -20.04 -29.65
C PRO A 3 -3.52 -20.37 -29.57
N GLU A 4 -2.68 -19.47 -30.08
CA GLU A 4 -1.22 -19.54 -29.95
C GLU A 4 -0.81 -19.88 -28.50
N PRO A 5 0.25 -20.70 -28.29
CA PRO A 5 0.75 -20.98 -26.96
C PRO A 5 1.28 -19.68 -26.33
N THR A 6 0.51 -19.11 -25.39
CA THR A 6 0.93 -17.94 -24.63
C THR A 6 2.15 -18.31 -23.76
N THR A 7 3.28 -17.62 -23.94
CA THR A 7 4.49 -17.85 -23.15
C THR A 7 4.23 -17.64 -21.65
N PRO A 8 4.98 -18.30 -20.74
CA PRO A 8 4.88 -18.07 -19.30
C PRO A 8 4.99 -16.58 -18.93
N THR A 9 5.89 -15.86 -19.58
CA THR A 9 6.09 -14.41 -19.39
C THR A 9 4.85 -13.59 -19.82
N ALA A 10 4.19 -13.96 -20.94
CA ALA A 10 2.94 -13.32 -21.35
C ALA A 10 1.79 -13.57 -20.36
N ILE A 11 1.74 -14.77 -19.75
CA ILE A 11 0.77 -15.10 -18.71
C ILE A 11 1.03 -14.27 -17.45
N ALA A 12 2.28 -14.23 -16.97
CA ALA A 12 2.69 -13.48 -15.80
C ALA A 12 2.35 -11.99 -15.91
N THR A 13 2.75 -11.36 -17.02
CA THR A 13 2.53 -9.93 -17.28
C THR A 13 1.05 -9.60 -17.45
N ARG A 14 0.26 -10.45 -18.11
CA ARG A 14 -1.20 -10.28 -18.19
C ARG A 14 -1.85 -10.31 -16.82
N ASP A 15 -1.51 -11.30 -16.00
CA ASP A 15 -2.13 -11.48 -14.69
C ASP A 15 -1.71 -10.36 -13.72
N ALA A 16 -0.44 -9.93 -13.76
CA ALA A 16 0.05 -8.76 -13.05
C ALA A 16 -0.66 -7.47 -13.49
N ALA A 17 -0.85 -7.26 -14.79
CA ALA A 17 -1.53 -6.08 -15.33
C ALA A 17 -2.98 -5.95 -14.81
N ARG A 18 -3.69 -7.08 -14.64
CA ARG A 18 -5.06 -7.08 -14.10
C ARG A 18 -5.10 -6.65 -12.63
N TRP A 19 -4.19 -7.18 -11.81
CA TRP A 19 -4.06 -6.76 -10.41
C TRP A 19 -3.65 -5.30 -10.29
N PHE A 20 -2.66 -4.84 -11.07
CA PHE A 20 -2.32 -3.42 -11.11
C PHE A 20 -3.49 -2.55 -11.56
N THR A 21 -4.30 -3.00 -12.53
CA THR A 21 -5.49 -2.26 -12.97
C THR A 21 -6.50 -2.11 -11.84
N LEU A 22 -6.75 -3.17 -11.06
CA LEU A 22 -7.61 -3.09 -9.87
C LEU A 22 -7.07 -2.06 -8.87
N GLY A 23 -5.79 -2.16 -8.52
CA GLY A 23 -5.15 -1.22 -7.59
C GLY A 23 -5.17 0.22 -8.08
N ILE A 24 -4.80 0.48 -9.34
CA ILE A 24 -4.81 1.83 -9.94
C ILE A 24 -6.23 2.39 -10.01
N GLY A 25 -7.22 1.57 -10.37
CA GLY A 25 -8.62 1.97 -10.39
C GLY A 25 -9.12 2.37 -9.00
N SER A 26 -8.80 1.57 -7.98
CA SER A 26 -9.11 1.89 -6.59
C SER A 26 -8.39 3.15 -6.09
N ALA A 27 -7.12 3.36 -6.47
CA ALA A 27 -6.39 4.58 -6.15
C ALA A 27 -7.03 5.82 -6.78
N ALA A 28 -7.53 5.73 -8.01
CA ALA A 28 -8.22 6.83 -8.67
C ALA A 28 -9.48 7.27 -7.92
N VAL A 29 -10.29 6.31 -7.46
CA VAL A 29 -11.48 6.59 -6.64
C VAL A 29 -11.07 7.15 -5.27
N ALA A 30 -10.05 6.56 -4.64
CA ALA A 30 -9.57 7.00 -3.33
C ALA A 30 -9.05 8.45 -3.36
N VAL A 31 -8.35 8.87 -4.42
CA VAL A 31 -7.83 10.24 -4.58
C VAL A 31 -8.96 11.28 -4.59
N CYS A 32 -10.12 10.97 -5.17
CA CYS A 32 -11.27 11.88 -5.14
C CYS A 32 -11.73 12.17 -3.70
N PHE A 33 -11.81 11.14 -2.85
CA PHE A 33 -12.13 11.31 -1.43
C PHE A 33 -10.99 11.98 -0.65
N ALA A 34 -9.72 11.70 -0.99
CA ALA A 34 -8.56 12.29 -0.31
C ALA A 34 -8.57 13.82 -0.41
N LEU A 35 -8.88 14.35 -1.60
CA LEU A 35 -8.94 15.80 -1.83
C LEU A 35 -10.03 16.45 -0.97
N TYR A 36 -11.21 15.83 -0.93
CA TYR A 36 -12.31 16.26 -0.08
C TYR A 36 -11.90 16.32 1.39
N LEU A 37 -11.29 15.24 1.91
CA LEU A 37 -10.90 15.13 3.32
C LEU A 37 -9.76 16.07 3.70
N ALA A 38 -8.81 16.31 2.80
CA ALA A 38 -7.70 17.23 3.03
C ALA A 38 -8.23 18.67 3.21
N ILE A 39 -9.17 19.09 2.35
CA ILE A 39 -9.76 20.43 2.41
C ILE A 39 -10.68 20.55 3.63
N ALA A 40 -11.50 19.54 3.93
CA ALA A 40 -12.42 19.53 5.08
C ALA A 40 -11.74 19.61 6.46
N ARG A 41 -10.41 19.43 6.52
CA ARG A 41 -9.61 19.57 7.75
C ARG A 41 -8.90 20.91 7.88
N ILE A 42 -8.93 21.76 6.85
CA ILE A 42 -8.32 23.08 6.89
C ILE A 42 -9.25 24.01 7.68
N PRO A 43 -8.75 24.68 8.75
CA PRO A 43 -9.54 25.62 9.52
C PRO A 43 -10.20 26.70 8.65
N GLY A 44 -11.51 26.87 8.77
CA GLY A 44 -12.31 27.82 7.99
C GLY A 44 -12.78 27.32 6.61
N LEU A 45 -12.38 26.12 6.19
CA LEU A 45 -12.85 25.48 4.96
C LEU A 45 -13.71 24.23 5.24
N GLU A 46 -14.02 23.93 6.49
CA GLU A 46 -14.63 22.66 6.90
C GLU A 46 -16.00 22.41 6.27
N THR A 47 -16.77 23.48 6.07
CA THR A 47 -18.15 23.45 5.54
C THR A 47 -18.22 23.73 4.04
N THR A 48 -17.08 24.03 3.39
CA THR A 48 -17.07 24.52 1.99
C THR A 48 -17.40 23.45 0.96
N LEU A 49 -17.19 22.17 1.27
CA LEU A 49 -17.28 21.08 0.29
C LEU A 49 -18.42 20.08 0.52
N SER A 50 -19.09 20.05 1.68
CA SER A 50 -20.28 19.20 1.85
C SER A 50 -21.30 19.78 2.83
N PRO A 51 -22.58 19.86 2.43
CA PRO A 51 -23.69 20.08 3.34
C PRO A 51 -24.10 18.82 4.13
N ASP A 52 -23.59 17.62 3.76
CA ASP A 52 -23.82 16.34 4.46
C ASP A 52 -22.50 15.82 5.08
N PRO A 53 -22.28 16.02 6.39
CA PRO A 53 -21.13 15.50 7.12
C PRO A 53 -21.03 13.96 7.10
N GLU A 54 -22.17 13.27 7.02
CA GLU A 54 -22.26 11.82 7.16
C GLU A 54 -21.86 11.08 5.89
N PHE A 55 -22.14 11.66 4.72
CA PHE A 55 -21.51 11.22 3.48
C PHE A 55 -19.98 11.35 3.52
N GLY A 56 -19.46 12.41 4.14
CA GLY A 56 -18.03 12.60 4.35
C GLY A 56 -17.40 11.50 5.22
N HIS A 57 -18.07 11.12 6.31
CA HIS A 57 -17.64 10.03 7.19
C HIS A 57 -17.60 8.68 6.46
N ARG A 58 -18.66 8.38 5.68
CA ARG A 58 -18.71 7.14 4.88
C ARG A 58 -17.65 7.13 3.77
N GLY A 59 -17.45 8.27 3.12
CA GLY A 59 -16.39 8.46 2.13
C GLY A 59 -14.99 8.26 2.70
N LEU A 60 -14.73 8.72 3.93
CA LEU A 60 -13.46 8.47 4.64
C LEU A 60 -13.21 6.99 4.85
N VAL A 61 -14.22 6.24 5.29
CA VAL A 61 -14.10 4.79 5.49
C VAL A 61 -13.71 4.10 4.20
N VAL A 62 -14.42 4.39 3.10
CA VAL A 62 -14.12 3.77 1.80
C VAL A 62 -12.79 4.24 1.21
N HIS A 63 -12.44 5.51 1.39
CA HIS A 63 -11.14 6.06 0.98
C HIS A 63 -9.98 5.24 1.54
N VAL A 64 -9.96 5.03 2.86
CA VAL A 64 -8.85 4.33 3.54
C VAL A 64 -8.75 2.88 3.07
N ASN A 65 -9.89 2.18 2.95
CA ASN A 65 -9.92 0.80 2.49
C ASN A 65 -9.46 0.65 1.03
N LEU A 66 -9.85 1.56 0.14
CA LEU A 66 -9.37 1.58 -1.24
C LEU A 66 -7.87 1.91 -1.30
N ALA A 67 -7.44 3.00 -0.64
CA ALA A 67 -6.08 3.52 -0.72
C ALA A 67 -5.02 2.59 -0.12
N LEU A 68 -5.37 1.88 0.97
CA LEU A 68 -4.43 1.04 1.70
C LEU A 68 -4.73 -0.45 1.50
N GLY A 69 -5.95 -0.87 1.80
CA GLY A 69 -6.36 -2.27 1.71
C GLY A 69 -6.28 -2.78 0.27
N VAL A 70 -6.99 -2.14 -0.65
CA VAL A 70 -7.13 -2.62 -2.02
C VAL A 70 -5.86 -2.39 -2.83
N VAL A 71 -5.33 -1.17 -2.83
CA VAL A 71 -4.11 -0.82 -3.60
C VAL A 71 -2.94 -1.70 -3.18
N PHE A 72 -2.64 -1.83 -1.88
CA PHE A 72 -1.45 -2.57 -1.46
C PHE A 72 -1.59 -4.05 -1.75
N SER A 73 -2.72 -4.67 -1.38
CA SER A 73 -2.95 -6.09 -1.65
C SER A 73 -2.90 -6.42 -3.15
N SER A 74 -3.44 -5.52 -3.99
CA SER A 74 -3.39 -5.66 -5.44
C SER A 74 -1.96 -5.51 -5.98
N CYS A 75 -1.15 -4.59 -5.46
CA CYS A 75 0.26 -4.46 -5.83
C CYS A 75 1.07 -5.70 -5.40
N ILE A 76 0.84 -6.24 -4.20
CA ILE A 76 1.49 -7.48 -3.75
C ILE A 76 1.10 -8.65 -4.67
N ALA A 77 -0.19 -8.81 -4.98
CA ALA A 77 -0.68 -9.85 -5.88
C ALA A 77 -0.12 -9.70 -7.31
N ALA A 78 0.03 -8.46 -7.80
CA ALA A 78 0.62 -8.17 -9.10
C ALA A 78 2.10 -8.55 -9.14
N LEU A 79 2.90 -8.14 -8.15
CA LEU A 79 4.31 -8.53 -8.03
C LEU A 79 4.46 -10.04 -7.85
N PHE A 80 3.54 -10.68 -7.12
CA PHE A 80 3.51 -12.14 -6.97
C PHE A 80 3.30 -12.85 -8.30
N CYS A 81 2.45 -12.32 -9.19
CA CYS A 81 2.26 -12.88 -10.53
C CYS A 81 3.53 -12.88 -11.39
N LEU A 82 4.49 -11.99 -11.10
CA LEU A 82 5.77 -11.87 -11.78
C LEU A 82 6.85 -12.84 -11.26
N LEU A 83 6.55 -13.63 -10.23
CA LEU A 83 7.44 -14.70 -9.77
C LEU A 83 7.54 -15.85 -10.80
N PRO A 84 8.62 -16.64 -10.76
CA PRO A 84 8.75 -17.86 -11.56
C PRO A 84 7.58 -18.82 -11.33
N GLY A 85 7.11 -19.53 -12.36
CA GLY A 85 6.00 -20.47 -12.22
C GLY A 85 4.70 -20.06 -12.92
N ALA A 86 4.72 -19.11 -13.85
CA ALA A 86 3.49 -18.69 -14.53
C ALA A 86 2.86 -19.82 -15.35
N ARG A 87 1.55 -20.04 -15.15
CA ARG A 87 0.76 -21.03 -15.89
C ARG A 87 -0.67 -20.54 -16.05
N ARG A 88 -1.30 -20.92 -17.16
CA ARG A 88 -2.73 -20.71 -17.35
C ARG A 88 -3.50 -21.63 -16.41
N GLY A 89 -4.20 -21.06 -15.43
CA GLY A 89 -5.06 -21.76 -14.49
C GLY A 89 -6.44 -21.11 -14.40
N ARG A 90 -7.44 -21.85 -13.90
CA ARG A 90 -8.81 -21.34 -13.67
C ARG A 90 -8.94 -20.55 -12.35
N VAL A 91 -8.03 -20.79 -11.40
CA VAL A 91 -8.03 -20.11 -10.08
C VAL A 91 -7.69 -18.63 -10.20
N THR A 92 -6.69 -18.27 -11.02
CA THR A 92 -6.25 -16.88 -11.19
C THR A 92 -7.36 -15.92 -11.68
N PRO A 93 -8.12 -16.22 -12.75
CA PRO A 93 -9.22 -15.34 -13.15
C PRO A 93 -10.36 -15.31 -12.12
N LEU A 94 -10.63 -16.41 -11.41
CA LEU A 94 -11.61 -16.43 -10.33
C LEU A 94 -11.20 -15.51 -9.18
N ALA A 95 -9.94 -15.57 -8.73
CA ALA A 95 -9.36 -14.68 -7.73
C ALA A 95 -9.48 -13.20 -8.16
N GLN A 96 -9.16 -12.88 -9.41
CA GLN A 96 -9.24 -11.52 -9.92
C GLN A 96 -10.67 -10.98 -9.99
N LEU A 97 -11.61 -11.79 -10.50
CA LEU A 97 -13.02 -11.40 -10.63
C LEU A 97 -13.70 -11.28 -9.25
N GLY A 98 -13.44 -12.23 -8.35
CA GLY A 98 -13.95 -12.20 -6.99
C GLY A 98 -13.42 -11.01 -6.19
N ALA A 99 -12.13 -10.67 -6.35
CA ALA A 99 -11.55 -9.48 -5.72
C ALA A 99 -12.18 -8.19 -6.28
N LEU A 100 -12.34 -8.08 -7.61
CA LEU A 100 -13.03 -6.93 -8.23
C LEU A 100 -14.47 -6.80 -7.71
N ALA A 101 -15.22 -7.91 -7.69
CA ALA A 101 -16.57 -7.92 -7.15
C ALA A 101 -16.59 -7.48 -5.67
N GLY A 102 -15.61 -7.90 -4.86
CA GLY A 102 -15.48 -7.51 -3.45
C GLY A 102 -15.31 -6.00 -3.30
N VAL A 103 -14.46 -5.39 -4.13
CA VAL A 103 -14.27 -3.94 -4.17
C VAL A 103 -15.56 -3.22 -4.55
N LEU A 104 -16.27 -3.69 -5.58
CA LEU A 104 -17.53 -3.09 -6.02
C LEU A 104 -18.63 -3.19 -4.94
N VAL A 105 -18.76 -4.34 -4.29
CA VAL A 105 -19.71 -4.56 -3.19
C VAL A 105 -19.35 -3.66 -2.00
N MET A 106 -18.07 -3.58 -1.62
CA MET A 106 -17.60 -2.68 -0.57
C MET A 106 -17.92 -1.21 -0.92
N MET A 107 -17.71 -0.77 -2.16
CA MET A 107 -18.02 0.60 -2.57
C MET A 107 -19.52 0.89 -2.58
N ALA A 108 -20.35 -0.08 -2.97
CA ALA A 108 -21.81 0.07 -2.98
C ALA A 108 -22.39 0.36 -1.59
N SER A 109 -21.68 -0.06 -0.52
CA SER A 109 -22.12 0.19 0.86
C SER A 109 -22.25 1.68 1.22
N VAL A 110 -21.56 2.59 0.51
CA VAL A 110 -21.69 4.04 0.73
C VAL A 110 -23.09 4.58 0.42
N ALA A 111 -23.82 3.91 -0.48
CA ALA A 111 -25.16 4.33 -0.88
C ALA A 111 -26.23 4.12 0.21
N PHE A 112 -25.94 3.29 1.22
CA PHE A 112 -26.86 2.98 2.30
C PHE A 112 -26.77 4.07 3.39
N GLN A 113 -27.92 4.67 3.72
CA GLN A 113 -27.99 5.76 4.71
C GLN A 113 -27.80 5.28 6.15
N ASP A 114 -28.16 4.03 6.42
CA ASP A 114 -28.02 3.34 7.70
C ASP A 114 -26.62 2.72 7.90
N ALA A 115 -25.72 2.85 6.91
CA ALA A 115 -24.35 2.36 7.02
C ALA A 115 -23.49 3.27 7.91
N GLU A 116 -23.57 3.03 9.23
CA GLU A 116 -22.87 3.80 10.27
C GLU A 116 -21.33 3.73 10.08
N PRO A 117 -20.64 4.87 9.95
CA PRO A 117 -19.19 4.93 9.74
C PRO A 117 -18.41 4.82 11.06
N LEU A 118 -17.77 3.68 11.25
CA LEU A 118 -16.92 3.40 12.40
C LEU A 118 -15.45 3.65 12.04
N LYS A 119 -14.81 4.58 12.76
CA LYS A 119 -13.38 4.93 12.61
C LYS A 119 -12.48 3.87 13.29
N SER A 120 -12.77 2.58 13.14
CA SER A 120 -11.96 1.46 13.67
C SER A 120 -10.53 1.49 13.11
N ASN A 121 -9.57 0.98 13.88
CA ASN A 121 -8.16 1.00 13.51
C ASN A 121 -7.88 -0.02 12.40
N TYR A 122 -6.92 0.30 11.54
CA TYR A 122 -6.50 -0.47 10.34
C TYR A 122 -7.54 -0.60 9.23
N VAL A 123 -8.73 -1.13 9.54
CA VAL A 123 -9.85 -1.28 8.62
C VAL A 123 -11.03 -0.48 9.19
N PRO A 124 -11.12 0.84 8.90
CA PRO A 124 -12.33 1.59 9.15
C PRO A 124 -13.51 0.88 8.50
N THR A 125 -14.65 0.84 9.18
CA THR A 125 -15.74 -0.05 8.80
C THR A 125 -17.05 0.71 8.71
N LEU A 126 -17.81 0.47 7.65
CA LEU A 126 -19.23 0.79 7.66
C LEU A 126 -19.94 -0.38 8.34
N ASN A 127 -20.67 -0.11 9.41
CA ASN A 127 -21.39 -1.11 10.19
C ASN A 127 -22.63 -1.60 9.42
N HIS A 128 -22.38 -2.27 8.31
CA HIS A 128 -23.40 -2.75 7.39
C HIS A 128 -22.88 -4.02 6.70
N TRP A 129 -23.75 -5.02 6.57
CA TRP A 129 -23.36 -6.35 6.08
C TRP A 129 -22.77 -6.31 4.66
N VAL A 130 -23.23 -5.39 3.79
CA VAL A 130 -22.69 -5.20 2.43
C VAL A 130 -21.21 -4.81 2.48
N PHE A 131 -20.83 -3.93 3.41
CA PHE A 131 -19.43 -3.51 3.55
C PHE A 131 -18.57 -4.69 4.01
N VAL A 132 -19.01 -5.40 5.05
CA VAL A 132 -18.30 -6.57 5.59
C VAL A 132 -18.15 -7.66 4.52
N LEU A 133 -19.23 -7.96 3.79
CA LEU A 133 -19.20 -8.90 2.67
C LEU A 133 -18.17 -8.48 1.61
N GLY A 134 -18.17 -7.21 1.22
CA GLY A 134 -17.25 -6.68 0.22
C GLY A 134 -15.78 -6.80 0.63
N VAL A 135 -15.44 -6.38 1.86
CA VAL A 135 -14.08 -6.46 2.41
C VAL A 135 -13.64 -7.92 2.57
N SER A 136 -14.49 -8.78 3.13
CA SER A 136 -14.18 -10.21 3.29
C SER A 136 -14.01 -10.91 1.93
N MET A 137 -14.88 -10.63 0.96
CA MET A 137 -14.79 -11.19 -0.37
C MET A 137 -13.49 -10.75 -1.06
N PHE A 138 -13.16 -9.46 -1.02
CA PHE A 138 -11.90 -8.96 -1.53
C PHE A 138 -10.69 -9.66 -0.91
N GLY A 139 -10.62 -9.70 0.44
CA GLY A 139 -9.51 -10.30 1.16
C GLY A 139 -9.32 -11.79 0.85
N CYS A 140 -10.41 -12.57 0.88
CA CYS A 140 -10.38 -14.00 0.60
C CYS A 140 -9.96 -14.31 -0.86
N PHE A 141 -10.44 -13.54 -1.84
CA PHE A 141 -10.09 -13.77 -3.24
C PHE A 141 -8.66 -13.32 -3.59
N VAL A 142 -8.12 -12.29 -2.94
CA VAL A 142 -6.68 -12.00 -3.02
C VAL A 142 -5.89 -13.14 -2.38
N GLY A 143 -6.32 -13.63 -1.20
CA GLY A 143 -5.72 -14.79 -0.54
C GLY A 143 -5.66 -16.03 -1.45
N LEU A 144 -6.76 -16.33 -2.14
CA LEU A 144 -6.82 -17.40 -3.15
C LEU A 144 -5.75 -17.22 -4.25
N GLY A 145 -5.46 -15.97 -4.64
CA GLY A 145 -4.43 -15.65 -5.63
C GLY A 145 -3.00 -16.02 -5.17
N PHE A 146 -2.75 -16.11 -3.86
CA PHE A 146 -1.47 -16.55 -3.31
C PHE A 146 -1.34 -18.07 -3.18
N LEU A 147 -2.45 -18.82 -3.29
CA LEU A 147 -2.45 -20.29 -3.33
C LEU A 147 -2.04 -20.79 -4.72
N ASP A 148 -0.77 -20.58 -5.06
CA ASP A 148 -0.22 -20.83 -6.39
C ASP A 148 1.19 -21.43 -6.31
N ARG A 149 1.57 -22.22 -7.32
CA ARG A 149 2.90 -22.86 -7.41
C ARG A 149 4.07 -21.87 -7.39
N ARG A 150 3.85 -20.60 -7.73
CA ARG A 150 4.82 -19.51 -7.61
C ARG A 150 5.40 -19.35 -6.18
N MET A 151 4.70 -19.87 -5.16
CA MET A 151 5.22 -19.98 -3.80
C MET A 151 6.45 -20.90 -3.67
N LEU A 152 6.61 -21.86 -4.58
CA LEU A 152 7.62 -22.92 -4.44
C LEU A 152 8.71 -22.86 -5.51
N LEU A 153 8.44 -22.25 -6.67
CA LEU A 153 9.32 -22.31 -7.84
C LEU A 153 10.32 -21.15 -7.90
N ASN A 154 11.60 -21.45 -8.10
CA ASN A 154 12.68 -20.46 -8.17
C ASN A 154 13.51 -20.44 -9.46
N LYS A 155 13.42 -21.50 -10.28
CA LYS A 155 14.34 -21.73 -11.41
C LYS A 155 13.86 -21.20 -12.76
N GLU A 156 12.59 -20.81 -12.89
CA GLU A 156 12.05 -20.26 -14.15
C GLU A 156 12.34 -18.76 -14.31
N GLU A 157 12.10 -18.24 -15.52
CA GLU A 157 12.21 -16.82 -15.84
C GLU A 157 11.27 -15.96 -14.97
N SER A 158 11.73 -14.75 -14.64
CA SER A 158 10.95 -13.80 -13.86
C SER A 158 11.49 -12.38 -14.09
N LEU A 159 10.59 -11.41 -14.08
CA LEU A 159 10.91 -9.98 -14.16
C LEU A 159 11.48 -9.44 -12.83
N LEU A 160 11.35 -10.19 -11.73
CA LEU A 160 11.89 -9.79 -10.44
C LEU A 160 13.32 -10.33 -10.26
N PRO A 161 14.25 -9.51 -9.74
CA PRO A 161 15.60 -9.97 -9.46
C PRO A 161 15.58 -11.04 -8.36
N PRO A 162 16.56 -11.97 -8.35
CA PRO A 162 16.55 -13.12 -7.44
C PRO A 162 16.41 -12.78 -5.95
N ASP A 163 16.97 -11.65 -5.51
CA ASP A 163 16.93 -11.17 -4.12
C ASP A 163 15.57 -10.59 -3.71
N ALA A 164 14.74 -10.11 -4.63
CA ALA A 164 13.39 -9.63 -4.33
C ALA A 164 12.35 -10.76 -4.19
N ARG A 165 12.59 -11.91 -4.82
CA ARG A 165 11.59 -12.99 -4.97
C ARG A 165 11.12 -13.56 -3.64
N ALA A 166 12.03 -13.75 -2.70
CA ALA A 166 11.69 -14.27 -1.38
C ALA A 166 10.76 -13.31 -0.63
N GLY A 167 11.03 -12.00 -0.66
CA GLY A 167 10.20 -10.99 0.01
C GLY A 167 8.76 -10.98 -0.47
N ILE A 168 8.52 -11.13 -1.78
CA ILE A 168 7.15 -11.21 -2.33
C ILE A 168 6.42 -12.48 -1.86
N ARG A 169 7.13 -13.62 -1.73
CA ARG A 169 6.52 -14.85 -1.19
C ARG A 169 6.20 -14.71 0.29
N PHE A 170 7.12 -14.16 1.08
CA PHE A 170 6.86 -13.89 2.49
C PHE A 170 5.71 -12.89 2.66
N ALA A 171 5.58 -11.89 1.79
CA ALA A 171 4.43 -10.98 1.79
C ALA A 171 3.11 -11.73 1.53
N GLY A 172 3.09 -12.67 0.57
CA GLY A 172 1.91 -13.52 0.32
C GLY A 172 1.59 -14.46 1.50
N VAL A 173 2.60 -15.06 2.14
CA VAL A 173 2.41 -15.86 3.37
C VAL A 173 1.88 -14.99 4.51
N ALA A 174 2.43 -13.80 4.72
CA ALA A 174 1.93 -12.86 5.72
C ALA A 174 0.49 -12.44 5.43
N TYR A 175 0.10 -12.29 4.17
CA TYR A 175 -1.27 -12.02 3.78
C TYR A 175 -2.22 -13.17 4.11
N LEU A 176 -1.81 -14.42 3.90
CA LEU A 176 -2.62 -15.58 4.30
C LEU A 176 -2.75 -15.65 5.82
N LEU A 177 -1.67 -15.38 6.56
CA LEU A 177 -1.69 -15.34 8.03
C LEU A 177 -2.51 -14.17 8.58
N MET A 178 -2.60 -13.03 7.86
CA MET A 178 -3.53 -11.94 8.17
C MET A 178 -4.97 -12.45 8.17
N ILE A 179 -5.38 -13.24 7.16
CA ILE A 179 -6.72 -13.81 7.07
C ILE A 179 -6.96 -14.76 8.24
N VAL A 180 -6.01 -15.66 8.54
CA VAL A 180 -6.12 -16.59 9.68
C VAL A 180 -6.22 -15.83 11.01
N THR A 181 -5.48 -14.73 11.16
CA THR A 181 -5.51 -13.86 12.35
C THR A 181 -6.88 -13.18 12.48
N ALA A 182 -7.47 -12.70 11.38
CA ALA A 182 -8.82 -12.13 11.38
C ALA A 182 -9.88 -13.18 11.75
N ILE A 183 -9.76 -14.41 11.22
CA ILE A 183 -10.64 -15.54 11.58
C ILE A 183 -10.51 -15.87 13.06
N GLY A 184 -9.29 -15.93 13.59
CA GLY A 184 -9.05 -16.14 15.01
C GLY A 184 -9.74 -15.09 15.86
N ALA A 185 -9.57 -13.81 15.53
CA ALA A 185 -10.22 -12.70 16.23
C ALA A 185 -11.75 -12.71 16.11
N TRP A 186 -12.31 -13.22 15.01
CA TRP A 186 -13.75 -13.40 14.84
C TRP A 186 -14.31 -14.53 15.70
N LEU A 187 -13.60 -15.66 15.77
CA LEU A 187 -14.00 -16.83 16.55
C LEU A 187 -13.87 -16.63 18.06
N THR A 188 -12.97 -15.74 18.51
CA THR A 188 -12.73 -15.43 19.92
C THR A 188 -13.37 -14.11 20.36
N GLN A 189 -14.42 -13.64 19.67
CA GLN A 189 -15.12 -12.41 20.06
C GLN A 189 -15.77 -12.52 21.45
N ALA A 190 -15.65 -11.45 22.22
CA ALA A 190 -16.37 -11.30 23.48
C ALA A 190 -17.83 -10.89 23.22
N SER A 191 -18.75 -11.32 24.07
CA SER A 191 -20.14 -10.86 24.03
C SER A 191 -20.28 -9.45 24.59
N GLY A 192 -21.31 -8.71 24.15
CA GLY A 192 -21.66 -7.39 24.69
C GLY A 192 -20.77 -6.22 24.25
N LEU A 193 -19.92 -6.41 23.23
CA LEU A 193 -19.11 -5.32 22.67
C LEU A 193 -19.97 -4.32 21.91
N THR A 194 -19.65 -3.03 22.04
CA THR A 194 -20.15 -2.01 21.11
C THR A 194 -19.62 -2.29 19.68
N PRO A 195 -20.29 -1.81 18.62
CA PRO A 195 -19.81 -2.01 17.25
C PRO A 195 -18.36 -1.56 17.02
N LEU A 196 -17.97 -0.41 17.57
CA LEU A 196 -16.59 0.08 17.45
C LEU A 196 -15.58 -0.85 18.12
N GLN A 197 -15.88 -1.33 19.33
CA GLN A 197 -15.02 -2.29 20.05
C GLN A 197 -14.91 -3.62 19.32
N TYR A 198 -16.02 -4.10 18.75
CA TYR A 198 -16.06 -5.32 17.93
C TYR A 198 -15.09 -5.23 16.75
N TYR A 199 -15.20 -4.19 15.92
CA TYR A 199 -14.35 -4.03 14.75
C TYR A 199 -12.91 -3.67 15.09
N ASP A 200 -12.66 -2.90 16.16
CA ASP A 200 -11.30 -2.68 16.66
C ASP A 200 -10.65 -4.00 17.05
N ARG A 201 -11.32 -4.86 17.83
CA ARG A 201 -10.81 -6.18 18.20
C ARG A 201 -10.59 -7.09 16.99
N LEU A 202 -11.53 -7.08 16.04
CA LEU A 202 -11.47 -7.90 14.82
C LEU A 202 -10.27 -7.55 13.93
N PHE A 203 -10.01 -6.25 13.75
CA PHE A 203 -9.01 -5.76 12.79
C PHE A 203 -7.67 -5.35 13.40
N TRP A 204 -7.56 -5.26 14.72
CA TRP A 204 -6.28 -4.89 15.35
C TRP A 204 -5.16 -5.87 15.00
N GLY A 205 -5.35 -7.16 15.27
CA GLY A 205 -4.32 -8.17 15.06
C GLY A 205 -4.00 -8.37 13.58
N SER A 206 -5.03 -8.57 12.76
CA SER A 206 -4.90 -8.75 11.31
C SER A 206 -4.30 -7.51 10.64
N GLY A 207 -4.69 -6.31 11.06
CA GLY A 207 -4.13 -5.05 10.57
C GLY A 207 -2.63 -4.92 10.82
N HIS A 208 -2.13 -5.34 11.99
CA HIS A 208 -0.69 -5.40 12.25
C HIS A 208 0.01 -6.40 11.34
N VAL A 209 -0.54 -7.60 11.17
CA VAL A 209 0.00 -8.61 10.26
C VAL A 209 0.03 -8.13 8.82
N GLN A 210 -1.00 -7.39 8.38
CA GLN A 210 -1.03 -6.79 7.06
C GLN A 210 0.11 -5.78 6.85
N GLN A 211 0.50 -5.02 7.89
CA GLN A 211 1.65 -4.10 7.77
C GLN A 211 2.96 -4.85 7.52
N PHE A 212 3.15 -6.04 8.07
CA PHE A 212 4.29 -6.89 7.70
C PHE A 212 4.23 -7.30 6.23
N ALA A 213 3.07 -7.73 5.71
CA ALA A 213 2.92 -8.07 4.30
C ALA A 213 3.28 -6.87 3.39
N ASN A 214 2.79 -5.68 3.76
CA ASN A 214 3.07 -4.43 3.05
C ASN A 214 4.57 -4.09 3.04
N VAL A 215 5.23 -4.18 4.20
CA VAL A 215 6.66 -3.87 4.33
C VAL A 215 7.54 -4.90 3.65
N LEU A 216 7.23 -6.20 3.74
CA LEU A 216 7.93 -7.27 3.02
C LEU A 216 7.92 -7.01 1.51
N ALA A 217 6.77 -6.63 0.96
CA ALA A 217 6.63 -6.31 -0.45
C ALA A 217 7.29 -4.97 -0.82
N MET A 218 7.23 -3.95 0.04
CA MET A 218 7.93 -2.68 -0.15
C MET A 218 9.45 -2.90 -0.23
N VAL A 219 10.03 -3.65 0.70
CA VAL A 219 11.47 -3.95 0.69
C VAL A 219 11.84 -4.77 -0.54
N ALA A 220 11.03 -5.75 -0.95
CA ALA A 220 11.24 -6.45 -2.22
C ALA A 220 11.19 -5.49 -3.43
N ALA A 221 10.27 -4.52 -3.43
CA ALA A 221 10.21 -3.47 -4.44
C ALA A 221 11.47 -2.58 -4.41
N TRP A 222 12.05 -2.26 -3.25
CA TRP A 222 13.33 -1.56 -3.18
C TRP A 222 14.45 -2.33 -3.86
N LEU A 223 14.57 -3.64 -3.61
CA LEU A 223 15.59 -4.48 -4.25
C LEU A 223 15.37 -4.52 -5.77
N PHE A 224 14.11 -4.64 -6.22
CA PHE A 224 13.75 -4.51 -7.64
C PHE A 224 14.19 -3.18 -8.23
N LEU A 225 13.78 -2.05 -7.66
CA LEU A 225 14.11 -0.70 -8.16
C LEU A 225 15.62 -0.47 -8.21
N LEU A 226 16.35 -0.85 -7.16
CA LEU A 226 17.80 -0.71 -7.12
C LEU A 226 18.52 -1.65 -8.09
N SER A 227 17.95 -2.81 -8.40
CA SER A 227 18.51 -3.68 -9.44
C SER A 227 18.44 -3.02 -10.82
N LEU A 228 17.41 -2.21 -11.10
CA LEU A 228 17.29 -1.44 -12.34
C LEU A 228 18.27 -0.25 -12.39
N VAL A 229 18.56 0.36 -11.23
CA VAL A 229 19.52 1.47 -11.10
C VAL A 229 20.96 0.99 -11.22
N THR A 230 21.31 -0.05 -10.48
CA THR A 230 22.69 -0.58 -10.37
C THR A 230 23.00 -1.71 -11.35
N ARG A 231 22.01 -2.13 -12.14
CA ARG A 231 22.05 -3.25 -13.12
C ARG A 231 22.40 -4.61 -12.53
N LYS A 232 22.32 -4.76 -11.21
CA LYS A 232 22.71 -5.95 -10.46
C LYS A 232 21.84 -6.06 -9.20
N PRO A 233 21.55 -7.27 -8.71
CA PRO A 233 20.91 -7.46 -7.41
C PRO A 233 21.64 -6.71 -6.29
N VAL A 234 20.90 -6.29 -5.27
CA VAL A 234 21.47 -5.67 -4.06
C VAL A 234 22.20 -6.73 -3.25
N LEU A 235 21.59 -7.91 -3.14
CA LEU A 235 22.08 -9.03 -2.36
C LEU A 235 22.10 -10.32 -3.20
N PRO A 236 22.89 -11.33 -2.81
CA PRO A 236 22.66 -12.69 -3.28
C PRO A 236 21.31 -13.22 -2.75
N ALA A 237 20.67 -14.13 -3.50
CA ALA A 237 19.31 -14.58 -3.20
C ALA A 237 19.14 -15.25 -1.82
N ARG A 238 20.13 -16.04 -1.36
CA ARG A 238 20.06 -16.75 -0.08
C ARG A 238 20.12 -15.81 1.14
N PRO A 239 21.11 -14.90 1.26
CA PRO A 239 21.10 -13.86 2.29
C PRO A 239 19.84 -13.01 2.29
N ALA A 240 19.34 -12.60 1.11
CA ALA A 240 18.09 -11.85 1.02
C ALA A 240 16.91 -12.65 1.58
N ALA A 241 16.79 -13.93 1.22
CA ALA A 241 15.73 -14.81 1.75
C ALA A 241 15.81 -14.98 3.28
N ALA A 242 17.01 -15.09 3.85
CA ALA A 242 17.20 -15.16 5.29
C ALA A 242 16.76 -13.86 5.99
N LEU A 243 17.13 -12.69 5.46
CA LEU A 243 16.69 -11.40 6.00
C LEU A 243 15.17 -11.20 5.88
N PHE A 244 14.57 -11.63 4.77
CA PHE A 244 13.11 -11.63 4.64
C PHE A 244 12.43 -12.59 5.60
N ALA A 245 13.03 -13.75 5.89
CA ALA A 245 12.53 -14.68 6.89
C ALA A 245 12.57 -14.04 8.29
N ILE A 246 13.65 -13.33 8.65
CA ILE A 246 13.75 -12.58 9.91
C ILE A 246 12.65 -11.51 10.00
N LEU A 247 12.46 -10.73 8.93
CA LEU A 247 11.40 -9.71 8.87
C LEU A 247 10.00 -10.31 8.94
N GLY A 248 9.77 -11.48 8.33
CA GLY A 248 8.46 -12.14 8.26
C GLY A 248 8.13 -13.04 9.45
N ALA A 249 9.11 -13.58 10.17
CA ALA A 249 8.92 -14.53 11.26
C ALA A 249 7.95 -14.04 12.37
N PRO A 250 7.97 -12.76 12.80
CA PRO A 250 7.03 -12.28 13.82
C PRO A 250 5.56 -12.48 13.46
N VAL A 251 5.22 -12.51 12.17
CA VAL A 251 3.83 -12.69 11.70
C VAL A 251 3.23 -14.03 12.15
N LEU A 252 4.06 -15.05 12.41
CA LEU A 252 3.60 -16.34 12.93
C LEU A 252 2.91 -16.21 14.29
N ALA A 253 3.22 -15.17 15.07
CA ALA A 253 2.56 -14.90 16.33
C ALA A 253 1.10 -14.45 16.16
N GLY A 254 0.74 -13.85 15.01
CA GLY A 254 -0.58 -13.26 14.79
C GLY A 254 -1.75 -14.20 15.11
N PRO A 255 -1.85 -15.37 14.45
CA PRO A 255 -2.89 -16.35 14.75
C PRO A 255 -2.88 -16.80 16.21
N VAL A 256 -1.69 -17.09 16.76
CA VAL A 256 -1.53 -17.57 18.14
C VAL A 256 -2.09 -16.54 19.13
N LEU A 257 -1.72 -15.27 18.96
CA LEU A 257 -2.21 -14.18 19.81
C LEU A 257 -3.73 -14.04 19.74
N THR A 258 -4.35 -14.17 18.56
CA THR A 258 -5.82 -14.06 18.42
C THR A 258 -6.58 -15.26 18.98
N PHE A 259 -6.10 -16.48 18.75
CA PHE A 259 -6.77 -17.69 19.23
C PHE A 259 -6.61 -17.88 20.75
N ALA A 260 -5.52 -17.38 21.33
CA ALA A 260 -5.29 -17.38 22.77
C ALA A 260 -5.81 -16.11 23.48
N ASP A 261 -6.63 -15.30 22.79
CA ASP A 261 -7.20 -14.02 23.26
C ASP A 261 -6.18 -13.14 24.01
N GLN A 262 -5.00 -13.00 23.41
CA GLN A 262 -3.92 -12.24 24.02
C GLN A 262 -4.17 -10.74 23.90
N PRO A 263 -3.75 -9.96 24.91
CA PRO A 263 -3.89 -8.52 24.92
C PRO A 263 -3.34 -7.80 23.66
N PRO A 264 -4.01 -6.74 23.17
CA PRO A 264 -3.69 -6.09 21.90
C PRO A 264 -2.29 -5.46 21.84
N GLN A 265 -1.67 -5.15 22.99
CA GLN A 265 -0.31 -4.59 23.04
C GLN A 265 0.75 -5.52 22.45
N TYR A 266 0.53 -6.84 22.45
CA TYR A 266 1.49 -7.78 21.88
C TYR A 266 1.64 -7.61 20.36
N PHE A 267 0.58 -7.22 19.65
CA PHE A 267 0.69 -6.87 18.23
C PHE A 267 1.50 -5.59 18.00
N THR A 268 1.36 -4.60 18.89
CA THR A 268 2.17 -3.38 18.86
C THR A 268 3.65 -3.69 19.10
N LEU A 269 3.96 -4.55 20.07
CA LEU A 269 5.33 -4.99 20.35
C LEU A 269 5.91 -5.80 19.19
N MET A 270 5.11 -6.71 18.61
CA MET A 270 5.46 -7.48 17.42
C MET A 270 5.87 -6.55 16.29
N MET A 271 5.06 -5.52 15.97
CA MET A 271 5.38 -4.57 14.91
C MET A 271 6.60 -3.69 15.23
N ARG A 272 6.69 -3.18 16.47
CA ARG A 272 7.80 -2.32 16.92
C ARG A 272 9.16 -2.98 16.74
N TRP A 273 9.28 -4.23 17.17
CA TRP A 273 10.55 -4.95 17.15
C TRP A 273 10.75 -5.83 15.91
N GLY A 274 9.68 -6.24 15.24
CA GLY A 274 9.74 -7.06 14.04
C GLY A 274 10.08 -6.27 12.77
N ILE A 275 9.60 -5.03 12.65
CA ILE A 275 9.78 -4.23 11.43
C ILE A 275 11.05 -3.38 11.47
N PHE A 276 11.18 -2.50 12.46
CA PHE A 276 12.22 -1.44 12.46
C PHE A 276 13.65 -1.99 12.31
N PRO A 277 14.11 -2.98 13.10
CA PRO A 277 15.49 -3.47 13.02
C PRO A 277 15.79 -4.11 11.65
N ALA A 278 14.92 -5.01 11.18
CA ALA A 278 15.16 -5.74 9.93
C ALA A 278 15.12 -4.81 8.71
N VAL A 279 14.18 -3.86 8.65
CA VAL A 279 14.13 -2.87 7.56
C VAL A 279 15.35 -1.95 7.58
N SER A 280 15.84 -1.58 8.76
CA SER A 280 17.07 -0.77 8.89
C SER A 280 18.30 -1.49 8.33
N VAL A 281 18.41 -2.80 8.54
CA VAL A 281 19.47 -3.62 7.92
C VAL A 281 19.35 -3.62 6.38
N PHE A 282 18.14 -3.82 5.84
CA PHE A 282 17.92 -3.72 4.40
C PHE A 282 18.28 -2.34 3.84
N LEU A 283 17.91 -1.25 4.53
CA LEU A 283 18.27 0.11 4.14
C LEU A 283 19.79 0.29 4.05
N LEU A 284 20.53 -0.14 5.08
CA LEU A 284 21.99 -0.06 5.09
C LEU A 284 22.61 -0.81 3.91
N LEU A 285 22.13 -2.02 3.62
CA LEU A 285 22.61 -2.83 2.49
C LEU A 285 22.26 -2.18 1.13
N CYS A 286 21.08 -1.57 1.01
CA CYS A 286 20.68 -0.79 -0.15
C CYS A 286 21.60 0.42 -0.36
N PHE A 287 21.92 1.17 0.70
CA PHE A 287 22.85 2.29 0.64
C PHE A 287 24.28 1.85 0.29
N GLN A 288 24.78 0.76 0.90
CA GLN A 288 26.08 0.19 0.56
C GLN A 288 26.15 -0.23 -0.92
N ARG A 289 25.07 -0.79 -1.46
CA ARG A 289 24.99 -1.14 -2.88
C ARG A 289 25.05 0.08 -3.79
N LEU A 290 24.28 1.13 -3.49
CA LEU A 290 24.34 2.38 -4.22
C LEU A 290 25.73 3.03 -4.14
N TRP A 291 26.31 3.05 -2.94
CA TRP A 291 27.63 3.62 -2.70
C TRP A 291 28.71 2.89 -3.49
N SER A 292 28.73 1.55 -3.46
CA SER A 292 29.68 0.74 -4.23
C SER A 292 29.50 0.88 -5.74
N ALA A 293 28.27 1.09 -6.22
CA ALA A 293 27.97 1.28 -7.64
C ALA A 293 28.19 2.72 -8.13
N ARG A 294 28.44 3.71 -7.25
CA ARG A 294 28.40 5.15 -7.59
C ARG A 294 29.24 5.55 -8.81
N ALA A 295 30.41 4.94 -8.98
CA ALA A 295 31.33 5.23 -10.09
C ALA A 295 30.89 4.59 -11.42
N THR A 296 29.99 3.61 -11.38
CA THR A 296 29.53 2.83 -12.55
C THR A 296 28.05 3.02 -12.85
N LEU A 297 27.38 3.96 -12.16
CA LEU A 297 25.98 4.26 -12.41
C LEU A 297 25.80 4.79 -13.84
N PRO A 298 24.78 4.31 -14.57
CA PRO A 298 24.45 4.85 -15.89
C PRO A 298 24.15 6.35 -15.82
N GLN A 299 24.48 7.08 -16.90
CA GLN A 299 24.12 8.49 -17.00
C GLN A 299 22.62 8.69 -16.82
N GLY A 300 22.23 9.61 -15.94
CA GLY A 300 20.82 9.88 -15.64
C GLY A 300 20.13 8.83 -14.75
N ALA A 301 20.83 7.84 -14.20
CA ALA A 301 20.24 6.83 -13.30
C ALA A 301 19.50 7.45 -12.11
N LEU A 302 20.02 8.55 -11.56
CA LEU A 302 19.40 9.29 -10.45
C LEU A 302 18.13 10.08 -10.86
N ARG A 303 17.88 10.22 -12.17
CA ARG A 303 16.69 10.86 -12.74
C ARG A 303 15.69 9.83 -13.27
N ARG A 304 15.82 8.56 -12.88
CA ARG A 304 14.86 7.51 -13.21
C ARG A 304 13.81 7.36 -12.09
N PRO A 305 12.56 7.00 -12.43
CA PRO A 305 11.54 6.62 -11.44
C PRO A 305 12.03 5.58 -10.43
N ALA A 306 12.87 4.63 -10.88
CA ALA A 306 13.48 3.63 -10.00
C ALA A 306 14.25 4.25 -8.83
N PHE A 307 15.13 5.21 -9.11
CA PHE A 307 15.93 5.84 -8.07
C PHE A 307 15.10 6.80 -7.22
N THR A 308 14.33 7.69 -7.84
CA THR A 308 13.55 8.69 -7.09
C THR A 308 12.46 8.04 -6.25
N GLY A 309 11.86 6.96 -6.75
CA GLY A 309 10.93 6.11 -6.01
C GLY A 309 11.55 5.44 -4.79
N PHE A 310 12.68 4.75 -4.98
CA PHE A 310 13.42 4.14 -3.86
C PHE A 310 13.83 5.19 -2.83
N ALA A 311 14.50 6.26 -3.24
CA ALA A 311 15.01 7.29 -2.35
C ALA A 311 13.90 7.95 -1.53
N THR A 312 12.79 8.32 -2.19
CA THR A 312 11.65 8.90 -1.50
C THR A 312 11.02 7.91 -0.51
N SER A 313 10.80 6.67 -0.94
CA SER A 313 10.23 5.63 -0.08
C SER A 313 11.12 5.33 1.15
N ALA A 314 12.44 5.30 0.99
CA ALA A 314 13.42 5.09 2.06
C ALA A 314 13.40 6.25 3.07
N VAL A 315 13.44 7.51 2.58
CA VAL A 315 13.34 8.71 3.44
C VAL A 315 12.02 8.72 4.20
N MET A 316 10.92 8.42 3.52
CA MET A 316 9.61 8.37 4.16
C MET A 316 9.52 7.28 5.23
N THR A 317 10.09 6.11 4.96
CA THR A 317 10.16 5.01 5.94
C THR A 317 10.94 5.41 7.19
N VAL A 318 12.11 6.04 7.02
CA VAL A 318 12.94 6.51 8.14
C VAL A 318 12.20 7.58 8.94
N ALA A 319 11.58 8.57 8.27
CA ALA A 319 10.75 9.57 8.93
C ALA A 319 9.57 8.94 9.67
N GLY A 320 8.95 7.92 9.09
CA GLY A 320 7.93 7.10 9.74
C GLY A 320 8.44 6.46 11.02
N PHE A 321 9.61 5.81 11.00
CA PHE A 321 10.19 5.23 12.21
C PHE A 321 10.49 6.26 13.30
N ILE A 322 11.03 7.43 12.91
CA ILE A 322 11.29 8.53 13.85
C ILE A 322 9.97 9.01 14.48
N MET A 323 8.95 9.32 13.67
CA MET A 323 7.66 9.77 14.21
C MET A 323 6.98 8.70 15.06
N GLY A 324 7.09 7.42 14.67
CA GLY A 324 6.55 6.29 15.42
C GLY A 324 7.18 6.12 16.79
N SER A 325 8.48 6.39 16.91
CA SER A 325 9.20 6.33 18.19
C SER A 325 8.84 7.50 19.13
N LEU A 326 8.25 8.57 18.60
CA LEU A 326 7.78 9.73 19.35
C LEU A 326 6.33 9.60 19.83
N ILE A 327 5.57 8.60 19.38
CA ILE A 327 4.18 8.38 19.83
C ILE A 327 4.18 8.07 21.34
N ARG A 328 3.40 8.86 22.09
CA ARG A 328 3.14 8.68 23.54
C ARG A 328 1.64 8.54 23.80
N ASP A 329 0.85 9.36 23.13
CA ASP A 329 -0.59 9.47 23.35
C ASP A 329 -1.39 9.34 22.04
N ASN A 330 -2.72 9.41 22.16
CA ASN A 330 -3.67 9.34 21.06
C ASN A 330 -3.78 10.68 20.28
N SER A 331 -2.68 11.15 19.70
CA SER A 331 -2.60 12.45 19.01
C SER A 331 -2.44 12.33 17.50
N THR A 332 -2.43 13.48 16.80
CA THR A 332 -2.15 13.59 15.37
C THR A 332 -0.75 13.10 14.97
N LEU A 333 0.14 12.84 15.93
CA LEU A 333 1.41 12.18 15.66
C LEU A 333 1.22 10.75 15.13
N VAL A 334 0.13 10.08 15.48
CA VAL A 334 -0.23 8.76 14.92
C VAL A 334 -0.47 8.88 13.40
N PRO A 335 -1.32 9.79 12.88
CA PRO A 335 -1.38 10.07 11.45
C PRO A 335 -0.08 10.55 10.83
N ALA A 336 0.71 11.37 11.50
CA ALA A 336 2.03 11.75 10.97
C ALA A 336 2.88 10.51 10.69
N HIS A 337 3.00 9.61 11.68
CA HIS A 337 3.72 8.35 11.57
C HIS A 337 3.21 7.49 10.40
N TYR A 338 1.92 7.19 10.35
CA TYR A 338 1.42 6.25 9.34
C TYR A 338 1.38 6.83 7.93
N HIS A 339 1.22 8.15 7.74
CA HIS A 339 1.33 8.74 6.41
C HIS A 339 2.76 8.70 5.88
N MET A 340 3.77 8.76 6.75
CA MET A 340 5.16 8.56 6.35
C MET A 340 5.50 7.09 6.11
N SER A 341 5.12 6.18 7.03
CA SER A 341 5.42 4.75 6.86
C SER A 341 4.65 4.12 5.69
N LEU A 342 3.33 4.30 5.62
CA LEU A 342 2.49 3.79 4.54
C LEU A 342 2.73 4.56 3.24
N GLY A 343 3.01 5.87 3.31
CA GLY A 343 3.40 6.64 2.13
C GLY A 343 4.73 6.14 1.54
N GLY A 344 5.64 5.62 2.37
CA GLY A 344 6.82 4.88 1.92
C GLY A 344 6.44 3.66 1.07
N VAL A 345 5.50 2.83 1.56
CA VAL A 345 4.98 1.67 0.82
C VAL A 345 4.34 2.10 -0.51
N THR A 346 3.43 3.08 -0.48
CA THR A 346 2.78 3.61 -1.68
C THR A 346 3.79 4.07 -2.73
N THR A 347 4.82 4.81 -2.30
CA THR A 347 5.82 5.36 -3.20
C THR A 347 6.66 4.27 -3.87
N ALA A 348 7.02 3.22 -3.13
CA ALA A 348 7.74 2.07 -3.69
C ALA A 348 6.88 1.35 -4.74
N PHE A 349 5.59 1.14 -4.48
CA PHE A 349 4.68 0.50 -5.43
C PHE A 349 4.42 1.37 -6.67
N MET A 350 4.19 2.68 -6.51
CA MET A 350 4.05 3.60 -7.65
C MET A 350 5.27 3.54 -8.57
N ALA A 351 6.48 3.59 -8.00
CA ALA A 351 7.72 3.50 -8.75
C ALA A 351 7.91 2.14 -9.43
N ALA A 352 7.59 1.04 -8.74
CA ALA A 352 7.66 -0.31 -9.32
C ALA A 352 6.71 -0.46 -10.51
N VAL A 353 5.47 0.04 -10.40
CA VAL A 353 4.50 0.05 -11.51
C VAL A 353 5.02 0.86 -12.69
N LEU A 354 5.55 2.07 -12.45
CA LEU A 354 6.08 2.95 -13.50
C LEU A 354 7.22 2.29 -14.29
N GLU A 355 8.13 1.58 -13.61
CA GLU A 355 9.23 0.86 -14.26
C GLU A 355 8.76 -0.41 -14.99
N LEU A 356 7.71 -1.09 -14.49
CA LEU A 356 7.14 -2.29 -15.13
C LEU A 356 6.24 -1.99 -16.35
N LEU A 357 5.86 -0.73 -16.58
CA LEU A 357 4.97 -0.34 -17.68
C LEU A 357 5.42 -0.86 -19.06
N GLY A 358 6.73 -0.86 -19.32
CA GLY A 358 7.30 -1.38 -20.57
C GLY A 358 7.04 -2.88 -20.75
N ASP A 359 7.33 -3.67 -19.72
CA ASP A 359 7.14 -5.13 -19.70
C ASP A 359 5.66 -5.53 -19.78
N LEU A 360 4.76 -4.67 -19.29
CA LEU A 360 3.31 -4.83 -19.40
C LEU A 360 2.73 -4.41 -20.76
N GLY A 361 3.60 -4.02 -21.70
CA GLY A 361 3.25 -3.58 -23.05
C GLY A 361 2.60 -2.20 -23.09
N ALA A 362 2.82 -1.36 -22.08
CA ALA A 362 2.29 -0.01 -21.97
C ALA A 362 3.39 1.05 -21.69
N PRO A 363 4.45 1.15 -22.51
CA PRO A 363 5.57 2.04 -22.24
C PRO A 363 5.16 3.53 -22.26
N LEU A 364 5.84 4.34 -21.46
CA LEU A 364 5.74 5.80 -21.54
C LEU A 364 6.47 6.32 -22.78
N ALA A 365 5.71 6.65 -23.81
CA ALA A 365 6.24 6.99 -25.14
C ALA A 365 7.07 8.30 -25.17
N SER A 366 6.64 9.35 -24.45
CA SER A 366 7.26 10.67 -24.55
C SER A 366 8.39 10.93 -23.53
N VAL A 367 9.36 11.77 -23.91
CA VAL A 367 10.41 12.25 -22.98
C VAL A 367 9.78 12.99 -21.80
N ARG A 368 8.75 13.81 -22.04
CA ARG A 368 8.03 14.56 -21.02
C ARG A 368 7.39 13.62 -19.98
N SER A 369 6.70 12.57 -20.41
CA SER A 369 6.11 11.59 -19.49
C SER A 369 7.16 10.85 -18.67
N ARG A 370 8.33 10.54 -19.26
CA ARG A 370 9.44 9.92 -18.50
C ARG A 370 10.03 10.85 -17.44
N ARG A 371 10.15 12.15 -17.74
CA ARG A 371 10.58 13.16 -16.75
C ARG A 371 9.58 13.29 -15.60
N TRP A 372 8.29 13.37 -15.91
CA TRP A 372 7.24 13.41 -14.90
C TRP A 372 7.18 12.12 -14.06
N ALA A 373 7.41 10.95 -14.66
CA ALA A 373 7.50 9.70 -13.92
C ALA A 373 8.65 9.70 -12.89
N ALA A 374 9.76 10.38 -13.18
CA ALA A 374 10.86 10.53 -12.23
C ALA A 374 10.56 11.58 -11.14
N ALA A 375 9.85 12.66 -11.48
CA ALA A 375 9.49 13.72 -10.54
C ALA A 375 8.31 13.36 -9.62
N GLN A 376 7.40 12.49 -10.10
CA GLN A 376 6.16 12.15 -9.40
C GLN A 376 6.37 11.59 -7.99
N PRO A 377 7.31 10.65 -7.74
CA PRO A 377 7.59 10.18 -6.38
C PRO A 377 7.99 11.31 -5.44
N LEU A 378 8.84 12.23 -5.91
CA LEU A 378 9.32 13.38 -5.11
C LEU A 378 8.18 14.34 -4.76
N LEU A 379 7.27 14.59 -5.71
CA LEU A 379 6.10 15.44 -5.49
C LEU A 379 5.15 14.83 -4.45
N TYR A 380 4.83 13.54 -4.59
CA TYR A 380 3.99 12.82 -3.64
C TYR A 380 4.63 12.79 -2.24
N GLY A 381 5.89 12.35 -2.15
CA GLY A 381 6.60 12.22 -0.89
C GLY A 381 6.86 13.55 -0.19
N GLY A 382 7.16 14.62 -0.95
CA GLY A 382 7.31 15.97 -0.41
C GLY A 382 6.01 16.50 0.20
N GLY A 383 4.88 16.28 -0.49
CA GLY A 383 3.55 16.59 0.06
C GLY A 383 3.25 15.81 1.34
N MET A 384 3.54 14.50 1.35
CA MET A 384 3.36 13.66 2.55
C MET A 384 4.25 14.11 3.72
N ALA A 385 5.50 14.49 3.46
CA ALA A 385 6.40 15.01 4.48
C ALA A 385 5.87 16.30 5.09
N LEU A 386 5.43 17.25 4.27
CA LEU A 386 4.80 18.49 4.74
C LEU A 386 3.54 18.20 5.55
N MET A 387 2.73 17.25 5.09
CA MET A 387 1.51 16.84 5.79
C MET A 387 1.81 16.26 7.18
N ALA A 388 2.80 15.38 7.27
CA ALA A 388 3.22 14.76 8.51
C ALA A 388 3.84 15.76 9.49
N ILE A 389 4.63 16.73 8.99
CA ILE A 389 5.13 17.86 9.79
C ILE A 389 3.95 18.65 10.38
N GLY A 390 2.97 19.01 9.55
CA GLY A 390 1.77 19.72 10.01
C GLY A 390 1.00 18.97 11.09
N PHE A 391 0.82 17.66 10.93
CA PHE A 391 0.22 16.82 11.97
C PHE A 391 1.04 16.78 13.27
N GLY A 392 2.38 16.69 13.17
CA GLY A 392 3.27 16.72 14.32
C GLY A 392 3.21 18.06 15.07
N MET A 393 3.17 19.18 14.33
CA MET A 393 3.03 20.53 14.89
C MET A 393 1.67 20.73 15.58
N ALA A 394 0.60 20.18 15.01
CA ALA A 394 -0.73 20.33 15.58
C ALA A 394 -0.85 19.58 16.92
N GLY A 395 -0.34 18.35 17.00
CA GLY A 395 -0.39 17.54 18.23
C GLY A 395 -1.78 17.27 18.80
N SER A 396 -2.85 17.58 18.07
CA SER A 396 -4.23 17.55 18.53
C SER A 396 -4.78 16.12 18.62
N VAL A 397 -6.00 15.96 19.13
CA VAL A 397 -6.67 14.65 19.19
C VAL A 397 -6.87 14.11 17.76
N ARG A 398 -6.48 12.86 17.50
CA ARG A 398 -6.66 12.27 16.16
C ARG A 398 -8.13 11.88 15.89
N LYS A 399 -8.43 11.59 14.61
CA LYS A 399 -9.74 11.13 14.10
C LYS A 399 -10.90 12.13 14.20
N THR A 400 -10.64 13.35 14.66
CA THR A 400 -11.56 14.49 14.55
C THR A 400 -11.35 15.22 13.23
N TYR A 401 -12.42 15.83 12.72
CA TYR A 401 -12.41 16.77 11.59
C TYR A 401 -13.73 17.55 11.59
N GLY A 402 -13.83 18.62 10.79
CA GLY A 402 -15.03 19.45 10.76
C GLY A 402 -15.36 20.03 12.13
N THR A 403 -16.64 19.96 12.53
CA THR A 403 -17.10 20.49 13.83
C THR A 403 -16.53 19.74 15.04
N GLU A 404 -16.06 18.49 14.87
CA GLU A 404 -15.37 17.74 15.93
C GLU A 404 -13.95 18.26 16.19
N GLN A 405 -13.37 19.01 15.26
CA GLN A 405 -11.98 19.50 15.34
C GLN A 405 -11.93 20.90 15.96
N VAL A 406 -11.90 20.93 17.29
CA VAL A 406 -11.75 22.18 18.05
C VAL A 406 -10.28 22.63 18.01
N VAL A 407 -10.00 23.76 17.36
CA VAL A 407 -8.68 24.39 17.31
C VAL A 407 -8.51 25.32 18.51
N ARG A 408 -7.50 25.06 19.34
CA ARG A 408 -7.28 25.71 20.65
C ARG A 408 -6.06 26.61 20.71
N SER A 409 -5.16 26.53 19.72
CA SER A 409 -3.91 27.28 19.73
C SER A 409 -3.44 27.65 18.32
N THR A 410 -2.53 28.63 18.25
CA THR A 410 -1.88 29.02 16.99
C THR A 410 -1.06 27.88 16.39
N SER A 411 -0.46 27.01 17.21
CA SER A 411 0.28 25.84 16.73
C SER A 411 -0.64 24.79 16.12
N GLU A 412 -1.81 24.55 16.73
CA GLU A 412 -2.85 23.69 16.16
C GLU A 412 -3.34 24.24 14.81
N TRP A 413 -3.64 25.53 14.75
CA TRP A 413 -4.08 26.18 13.51
C TRP A 413 -3.01 26.08 12.41
N ALA A 414 -1.77 26.51 12.70
CA ALA A 414 -0.68 26.49 11.73
C ALA A 414 -0.33 25.06 11.30
N GLY A 415 -0.36 24.11 12.23
CA GLY A 415 -0.14 22.69 11.96
C GLY A 415 -1.21 22.11 11.03
N LEU A 416 -2.48 22.39 11.27
CA LEU A 416 -3.59 21.91 10.43
C LEU A 416 -3.59 22.53 9.03
N VAL A 417 -3.26 23.82 8.89
CA VAL A 417 -3.09 24.47 7.58
C VAL A 417 -1.92 23.85 6.82
N THR A 418 -0.77 23.69 7.49
CA THR A 418 0.42 23.03 6.91
C THR A 418 0.10 21.61 6.45
N MET A 419 -0.65 20.88 7.28
CA MET A 419 -1.12 19.54 7.00
C MET A 419 -1.99 19.52 5.73
N GLY A 420 -2.98 20.41 5.64
CA GLY A 420 -3.86 20.52 4.48
C GLY A 420 -3.11 20.83 3.18
N ILE A 421 -2.16 21.78 3.21
CA ILE A 421 -1.31 22.11 2.06
C ILE A 421 -0.50 20.88 1.61
N GLY A 422 0.12 20.17 2.56
CA GLY A 422 0.84 18.93 2.27
C GLY A 422 -0.06 17.85 1.65
N GLY A 423 -1.28 17.70 2.18
CA GLY A 423 -2.30 16.79 1.65
C GLY A 423 -2.69 17.10 0.20
N VAL A 424 -2.87 18.39 -0.14
CA VAL A 424 -3.15 18.81 -1.53
C VAL A 424 -1.96 18.52 -2.45
N ILE A 425 -0.73 18.87 -2.05
CA ILE A 425 0.49 18.60 -2.85
C ILE A 425 0.65 17.09 -3.09
N SER A 426 0.47 16.28 -2.06
CA SER A 426 0.53 14.82 -2.14
C SER A 426 -0.52 14.27 -3.09
N THR A 427 -1.75 14.79 -3.00
CA THR A 427 -2.87 14.45 -3.90
C THR A 427 -2.53 14.77 -5.35
N VAL A 428 -1.93 15.94 -5.64
CA VAL A 428 -1.44 16.28 -6.99
C VAL A 428 -0.38 15.26 -7.45
N GLY A 429 0.55 14.85 -6.59
CA GLY A 429 1.50 13.78 -6.87
C GLY A 429 0.82 12.45 -7.23
N GLY A 430 -0.25 12.08 -6.54
CA GLY A 430 -1.09 10.92 -6.87
C GLY A 430 -1.80 11.07 -8.22
N VAL A 431 -2.37 12.25 -8.51
CA VAL A 431 -3.02 12.54 -9.81
C VAL A 431 -2.01 12.45 -10.95
N VAL A 432 -0.79 12.97 -10.79
CA VAL A 432 0.27 12.84 -11.81
C VAL A 432 0.57 11.37 -12.09
N PHE A 433 0.63 10.51 -11.07
CA PHE A 433 0.80 9.06 -11.26
C PHE A 433 -0.34 8.47 -12.10
N LEU A 434 -1.59 8.79 -11.78
CA LEU A 434 -2.77 8.30 -12.53
C LEU A 434 -2.77 8.79 -13.99
N VAL A 435 -2.41 10.06 -14.23
CA VAL A 435 -2.27 10.60 -15.58
C VAL A 435 -1.21 9.82 -16.38
N LEU A 436 -0.07 9.51 -15.77
CA LEU A 436 0.97 8.70 -16.41
C LEU A 436 0.46 7.29 -16.77
N MET A 437 -0.34 6.66 -15.90
CA MET A 437 -0.98 5.36 -16.19
C MET A 437 -1.93 5.45 -17.39
N VAL A 438 -2.76 6.50 -17.45
CA VAL A 438 -3.67 6.71 -18.59
C VAL A 438 -2.90 6.93 -19.88
N LEU A 439 -1.83 7.72 -19.86
CA LEU A 439 -0.97 7.97 -21.02
C LEU A 439 -0.31 6.68 -21.54
N ALA A 440 0.20 5.85 -20.62
CA ALA A 440 0.75 4.54 -20.92
C ALA A 440 -0.27 3.61 -21.61
N LEU A 441 -1.48 3.51 -21.05
CA LEU A 441 -2.56 2.68 -21.62
C LEU A 441 -3.03 3.20 -22.99
N ARG A 442 -3.10 4.52 -23.19
CA ARG A 442 -3.42 5.13 -24.49
C ARG A 442 -2.35 4.80 -25.53
N ALA A 443 -1.06 4.88 -25.17
CA ALA A 443 0.04 4.51 -26.05
C ALA A 443 -0.06 3.04 -26.50
N ARG A 444 -0.33 2.13 -25.56
CA ARG A 444 -0.59 0.71 -25.85
C ARG A 444 -1.73 0.49 -26.84
N ARG A 445 -2.87 1.16 -26.64
CA ARG A 445 -4.03 1.04 -27.54
C ARG A 445 -3.70 1.50 -28.95
N ARG A 446 -2.99 2.63 -29.10
CA ARG A 446 -2.55 3.14 -30.42
C ARG A 446 -1.60 2.18 -31.12
N ALA A 447 -0.61 1.63 -30.39
CA ALA A 447 0.31 0.66 -30.94
C ALA A 447 -0.39 -0.61 -31.46
N ARG A 448 -1.47 -1.04 -30.81
CA ARG A 448 -2.30 -2.18 -31.24
C ARG A 448 -3.29 -1.88 -32.36
N ALA A 449 -3.63 -0.61 -32.59
CA ALA A 449 -4.56 -0.20 -33.64
C ALA A 449 -3.85 0.10 -34.97
N GLY A 450 -2.54 0.33 -34.92
CA GLY A 450 -1.68 0.50 -36.11
C GLY A 450 -0.87 -0.74 -36.48
N ALA A 451 -1.07 -1.86 -35.77
CA ALA A 451 -0.56 -3.19 -36.09
C ALA A 451 -1.74 -4.08 -36.48
#